data_AF-A0A6P0NER1-F1
#
_entry.id   AF-A0A6P0NER1-F1
#
_cell.length_a   1.000
_cell.length_b   1.000
_cell.length_c   1.000
_cell.angle_alpha   90.00
_cell.angle_beta   90.00
_cell.angle_gamma   90.00
#
_symmetry.space_group_name_H-M   'P 1'
#
loop_
_entity.id
_entity.type
_entity.pdbx_description
1 polymer ?
#
loop_
_entity_poly.entity_id
_entity_poly.type
_entity_poly.pdbx_seq_one_letter_code
_entity_poly.pdbx_strand_id
1 'polypeptide(L)' 'ARYTAREQGIVGGIGQRIPTFGPFGFATRTPCKSLWLVGDSTHPGEGTAGVSYSALTAVRQIETSFCL' A
#
# COMPACT_ATOMS: atom_id res chain seq x y z
N ALA A 1 9.01 1.99 17.58
CA ALA A 1 9.55 2.38 16.26
C ALA A 1 10.94 1.79 15.90
N ARG A 2 11.69 1.14 16.81
CA ARG A 2 13.13 0.84 16.61
C ARG A 2 13.52 0.07 15.34
N TYR A 3 12.69 -0.88 14.90
CA TYR A 3 13.08 -1.85 13.85
C TYR A 3 12.44 -1.62 12.48
N THR A 4 11.29 -0.95 12.43
CA THR A 4 10.48 -0.82 11.21
C THR A 4 10.13 0.62 10.89
N ALA A 5 10.73 1.59 11.60
CA ALA A 5 10.46 3.02 11.49
C ALA A 5 8.97 3.40 11.63
N ARG A 6 8.14 2.52 12.20
CA ARG A 6 6.71 2.79 12.39
C ARG A 6 6.49 3.81 13.48
N GLU A 7 5.64 4.80 13.18
CA GLU A 7 5.18 5.79 14.14
C GLU A 7 4.66 5.09 15.40
N GLN A 8 5.24 5.43 16.55
CA GLN A 8 4.91 4.86 17.86
C GLN A 8 4.97 3.31 17.95
N GLY A 9 5.50 2.62 16.93
CA GLY A 9 5.47 1.15 16.85
C GLY A 9 4.11 0.56 16.47
N ILE A 10 3.20 1.33 15.87
CA ILE A 10 1.91 0.85 15.37
C ILE A 10 2.10 -0.36 14.43
N VAL A 11 1.20 -1.33 14.48
CA VAL A 11 1.18 -2.50 13.58
C VAL A 11 -0.17 -2.54 12.88
N GLY A 12 -0.18 -2.83 11.58
CA GLY A 12 -1.39 -2.83 10.76
C GLY A 12 -1.42 -1.71 9.74
N GLY A 13 -0.69 -0.61 9.95
CA GLY A 13 -0.71 0.51 9.03
C GLY A 13 -1.96 1.34 9.22
N ILE A 14 -2.73 1.57 8.15
CA ILE A 14 -3.95 2.38 8.20
C ILE A 14 -5.15 1.47 8.49
N GLY A 15 -5.79 1.70 9.63
CA GLY A 15 -6.94 0.91 10.06
C GLY A 15 -8.02 0.80 8.97
N GLN A 16 -8.46 -0.43 8.70
CA GLN A 16 -9.45 -0.74 7.67
C GLN A 16 -10.88 -0.39 8.13
N ARG A 17 -11.17 0.91 8.22
CA ARG A 17 -12.52 1.42 8.54
C ARG A 17 -13.20 1.85 7.24
N ILE A 18 -14.54 1.89 7.25
CA ILE A 18 -15.35 2.37 6.11
C ILE A 18 -14.78 3.65 5.46
N PRO A 19 -14.40 4.72 6.20
CA PRO A 19 -13.89 5.94 5.57
C PRO A 19 -12.46 5.84 4.99
N THR A 20 -11.70 4.79 5.31
CA THR A 20 -10.26 4.67 5.00
C THR A 20 -9.90 3.38 4.26
N PHE A 21 -10.89 2.59 3.88
CA PHE A 21 -10.72 1.27 3.27
C PHE A 21 -11.44 1.14 1.92
N GLY A 22 -11.08 0.11 1.16
CA GLY A 22 -11.66 -0.15 -0.16
C GLY A 22 -11.38 1.00 -1.13
N PRO A 23 -12.41 1.61 -1.76
CA PRO A 23 -12.24 2.71 -2.70
C PRO A 23 -11.56 3.97 -2.11
N PHE A 24 -11.55 4.11 -0.79
CA PHE A 24 -10.96 5.24 -0.08
C PHE A 24 -9.61 4.92 0.56
N GLY A 25 -9.08 3.72 0.31
CA GLY A 25 -7.76 3.32 0.78
C GLY A 25 -6.64 4.03 0.02
N PHE A 26 -5.46 4.10 0.62
CA PHE A 26 -4.28 4.61 -0.07
C PHE A 26 -3.90 3.69 -1.23
N ALA A 27 -3.78 4.27 -2.43
CA ALA A 27 -3.35 3.57 -3.62
C ALA A 27 -1.84 3.33 -3.64
N THR A 28 -1.44 2.28 -4.35
CA THR A 28 -0.05 1.98 -4.67
C THR A 28 0.58 3.03 -5.60
N ARG A 29 -0.20 3.68 -6.47
CA ARG A 29 0.27 4.74 -7.38
C ARG A 29 0.37 6.09 -6.66
N THR A 30 1.55 6.73 -6.73
CA THR A 30 1.71 8.12 -6.30
C THR A 30 1.57 9.12 -7.45
N PRO A 31 1.32 10.41 -7.17
CA PRO A 31 1.39 11.47 -8.18
C PRO A 31 2.80 11.64 -8.77
N CYS A 32 3.84 11.21 -8.07
CA CYS A 32 5.22 11.31 -8.54
C CYS A 32 5.51 10.26 -9.63
N LYS A 33 6.15 10.68 -10.72
CA LYS A 33 6.54 9.76 -11.80
C LYS A 33 7.53 8.72 -11.25
N SER A 34 7.32 7.46 -11.63
CA SER A 34 8.18 6.33 -11.25
C SER A 34 8.30 6.07 -9.74
N LEU A 35 7.42 6.65 -8.91
CA LEU A 35 7.35 6.39 -7.47
C LEU A 35 6.04 5.66 -7.12
N TRP A 36 6.17 4.60 -6.33
CA TRP A 36 5.08 3.71 -5.91
C TRP A 36 5.17 3.42 -4.41
N LEU A 37 4.03 3.15 -3.80
CA LEU A 37 3.88 2.75 -2.41
C LEU A 37 3.46 1.28 -2.33
N VAL A 38 3.99 0.57 -1.35
CA VAL A 38 3.62 -0.80 -1.00
C VAL A 38 3.64 -0.97 0.51
N GLY A 39 2.93 -1.97 1.04
CA GLY A 39 2.88 -2.28 2.47
C GLY A 39 1.47 -2.27 3.05
N ASP A 40 1.38 -2.39 4.36
CA ASP A 40 0.12 -2.58 5.10
C ASP A 40 -0.77 -1.33 5.11
N SER A 41 -0.19 -0.14 4.89
CA SER A 41 -0.94 1.12 4.74
C SER A 41 -1.56 1.32 3.36
N THR A 42 -1.24 0.47 2.38
CA THR A 42 -1.77 0.58 1.01
C THR A 42 -2.79 -0.51 0.74
N HIS A 43 -3.84 -0.19 -0.03
CA HIS A 43 -4.86 -1.17 -0.41
C HIS A 43 -4.20 -2.38 -1.11
N PRO A 44 -4.56 -3.64 -0.75
CA PRO A 44 -5.71 -4.07 0.04
C PRO A 44 -5.53 -4.12 1.57
N GLY A 45 -4.42 -3.64 2.13
CA GLY A 45 -4.28 -3.30 3.54
C GLY A 45 -3.49 -4.29 4.39
N GLU A 46 -3.91 -4.48 5.64
CA GLU A 46 -3.07 -5.04 6.70
C GLU A 46 -2.77 -6.55 6.57
N GLY A 47 -1.75 -7.00 7.31
CA GLY A 47 -1.38 -8.42 7.41
C GLY A 47 -0.62 -8.96 6.20
N THR A 48 -0.07 -10.17 6.31
CA THR A 48 0.83 -10.75 5.30
C THR A 48 0.17 -10.87 3.92
N ALA A 49 -1.10 -11.29 3.88
CA ALA A 49 -1.85 -11.38 2.63
C ALA A 49 -2.06 -9.99 2.01
N GLY A 50 -2.55 -9.03 2.79
CA GLY A 50 -2.82 -7.67 2.31
C GLY A 50 -1.55 -6.98 1.78
N VAL A 51 -0.46 -7.06 2.54
CA VAL A 51 0.87 -6.54 2.16
C VAL A 51 1.37 -7.17 0.86
N SER A 52 1.24 -8.50 0.72
CA SER A 52 1.69 -9.22 -0.48
C SER A 52 0.86 -8.84 -1.71
N TYR A 53 -0.46 -8.71 -1.57
CA TYR A 53 -1.34 -8.27 -2.65
C TYR A 53 -1.13 -6.79 -3.03
N SER A 54 -0.75 -5.94 -2.06
CA SER A 54 -0.35 -4.56 -2.35
C SER A 54 0.88 -4.53 -3.26
N ALA A 55 1.91 -5.31 -2.95
CA ALA A 55 3.10 -5.43 -3.80
C ALA A 55 2.76 -5.94 -5.21
N LEU A 56 1.92 -6.99 -5.30
CA LEU A 56 1.45 -7.52 -6.59
C LEU A 56 0.68 -6.47 -7.41
N THR A 57 -0.14 -5.65 -6.74
CA THR A 57 -0.90 -4.58 -7.39
C THR A 57 0.02 -3.51 -7.97
N ALA A 58 1.03 -3.08 -7.20
CA ALA A 58 2.01 -2.10 -7.66
C ALA A 58 2.78 -2.61 -8.89
N VAL A 59 3.28 -3.86 -8.86
CA VAL A 59 4.01 -4.46 -9.99
C VAL A 59 3.15 -4.52 -11.25
N ARG A 60 1.90 -5.00 -11.16
CA ARG A 60 0.99 -5.06 -12.31
C ARG A 60 0.73 -3.67 -12.92
N GLN A 61 0.58 -2.66 -12.08
CA GLN A 61 0.38 -1.28 -12.55
C GLN A 61 1.64 -0.72 -13.20
N ILE A 62 2.82 -1.03 -12.67
CA ILE A 62 4.12 -0.69 -13.27
C ILE A 62 4.25 -1.33 -14.66
N GLU A 63 4.01 -2.64 -14.78
CA GLU A 63 4.06 -3.37 -16.04
C GLU A 63 3.08 -2.81 -17.08
N THR A 64 1.85 -2.53 -16.65
CA THR A 64 0.82 -1.91 -17.51
C THR A 64 1.24 -0.51 -17.96
N SER A 65 1.96 0.25 -17.13
CA SER A 65 2.45 1.58 -17.45
C SER A 65 3.54 1.58 -18.53
N PHE A 66 4.19 0.44 -18.78
CA PHE A 66 5.21 0.29 -19.83
C PHE A 66 4.64 -0.26 -21.15
N CYS A 67 3.40 -0.76 -21.15
CA CYS A 67 2.79 -1.40 -22.32
C CYS A 67 1.97 -0.41 -23.19
N LEU A 68 2.24 0.91 -23.06
CA LEU A 68 1.67 1.99 -23.87
C LEU A 68 2.81 2.73 -24.59
#